data_AF-A0A250XCR2-F1
#
_entry.id   AF-A0A250XCR2-F1
#
_cell.length_a   1.000
_cell.length_b   1.000
_cell.length_c   1.000
_cell.angle_alpha   90.00
_cell.angle_beta   90.00
_cell.angle_gamma   90.00
#
_symmetry.space_group_name_H-M   'P 1'
#
loop_
_entity.id
_entity.type
_entity.pdbx_description
1 polymer ?
#
loop_
_entity_poly.entity_id
_entity_poly.type
_entity_poly.pdbx_seq_one_letter_code
_entity_poly.pdbx_strand_id
1 'polypeptide(L)'
;MISRYALLSLIILSMFVIGLNAITHAKPRVSMTQRRGGPEYMVSNLLGLHDLDDKRPFDDSQSGGPSITKKKRTPSAVDVVIVGAGYSGLYSARQLTRAGYSVAVVEARDRLGGRSLREEITPPGINAPLWVDEGGMWVGPTQTMFLDLLDEYKLPRYLSYHGMGKVAMKWKDQVSMQEGPCWDCLIIPREGESESPEPMKRAIASATGELKEGLEELVRVMTLFRELVDTVSISSPWLTPGAEELDDMTFESWVHNATKNPLARLMMVLAGSEQGAIAEPWWCSTLHVARQLAAAPQTDTPERWLIKGAAGQVPALLAADVEKEGGWVLLDSPVHLITQHPGGVEVHTESDVISASAVIVAMPPHLTGRIRYDPPVPPARDQLTQRVFMGSIIKCIAVYEEPWWRVDPATNMSFAFDPASHGAMRVAFDITPPEDFGGGGSGVLATFVTETSPELFYLTEEERRDLVLQAFAKFYGSRALRPTAFVQKNWAEDPYTGGAYSSVMPLGTWTSFGEAWDKPVGRIFWAGTEVSTRWPGFYEGALHSGAKAVADVMKEVGRPTGDYKGRAADHYAKRGGS
;
A
#
# COMPACT_ATOMS: atom_id res chain seq x y z
N MET A 1 9.46 -45.77 -18.59
CA MET A 1 8.20 -45.88 -17.82
C MET A 1 7.36 -44.66 -18.13
N ILE A 2 6.47 -44.80 -19.10
CA ILE A 2 5.51 -43.76 -19.48
C ILE A 2 4.31 -43.97 -18.55
N SER A 3 4.08 -43.00 -17.66
CA SER A 3 3.11 -43.11 -16.56
C SER A 3 1.68 -42.93 -17.07
N ARG A 4 0.76 -43.65 -16.43
CA ARG A 4 -0.64 -43.95 -16.76
C ARG A 4 -1.60 -42.74 -16.88
N TYR A 5 -1.09 -41.51 -16.96
CA TYR A 5 -1.90 -40.29 -17.04
C TYR A 5 -2.32 -39.90 -18.47
N ALA A 6 -1.61 -40.37 -19.51
CA ALA A 6 -1.96 -40.04 -20.89
C ALA A 6 -3.20 -40.77 -21.43
N LEU A 7 -3.62 -41.88 -20.79
CA LEU A 7 -4.76 -42.69 -21.25
C LEU A 7 -6.11 -42.20 -20.68
N LEU A 8 -6.11 -41.45 -19.58
CA LEU A 8 -7.33 -40.89 -18.99
C LEU A 8 -7.81 -39.62 -19.72
N SER A 9 -6.89 -38.85 -20.30
CA SER A 9 -7.19 -37.61 -21.03
C SER A 9 -7.91 -37.83 -22.36
N LEU A 10 -7.78 -39.03 -22.96
CA LEU A 10 -8.42 -39.39 -24.23
C LEU A 10 -9.85 -39.92 -24.07
N ILE A 11 -10.24 -40.39 -22.87
CA ILE A 11 -11.59 -40.91 -22.63
C ILE A 11 -12.57 -39.77 -22.29
N ILE A 12 -12.11 -38.74 -21.58
CA ILE A 12 -12.94 -37.58 -21.19
C ILE A 12 -13.30 -36.69 -22.39
N LEU A 13 -12.44 -36.63 -23.42
CA LEU A 13 -12.69 -35.84 -24.64
C LEU A 13 -13.79 -36.44 -25.55
N SER A 14 -14.11 -37.72 -25.37
CA SER A 14 -15.14 -38.41 -26.18
C SER A 14 -16.57 -38.28 -25.63
N MET A 15 -16.73 -37.86 -24.37
CA MET A 15 -18.05 -37.72 -23.73
C MET A 15 -18.66 -36.31 -23.85
N PHE A 16 -17.92 -35.32 -24.37
CA PHE A 16 -18.41 -33.95 -24.57
C PHE A 16 -19.04 -33.70 -25.96
N VAL A 17 -19.05 -34.68 -26.86
CA VAL A 17 -19.57 -34.54 -28.24
C VAL A 17 -21.02 -35.05 -28.42
N ILE A 18 -21.67 -35.58 -27.37
CA ILE A 18 -23.04 -36.17 -27.47
C ILE A 18 -24.05 -35.44 -26.55
N GLY A 19 -23.82 -34.15 -26.25
CA GLY A 19 -24.64 -33.36 -25.33
C GLY A 19 -25.21 -32.06 -25.89
N LEU A 20 -25.16 -31.82 -27.21
CA LEU A 20 -25.84 -30.71 -27.87
C LEU A 20 -26.90 -31.25 -28.82
N ASN A 21 -28.17 -31.26 -28.39
CA ASN A 21 -29.33 -31.00 -29.26
C ASN A 21 -30.62 -30.97 -28.44
N ALA A 22 -31.50 -30.02 -28.78
CA ALA A 22 -32.78 -29.64 -28.17
C ALA A 22 -32.60 -28.74 -26.93
N ILE A 23 -33.07 -27.49 -26.88
CA ILE A 23 -34.43 -27.03 -27.18
C ILE A 23 -34.41 -25.56 -27.67
N THR A 24 -35.14 -25.28 -28.74
CA THR A 24 -35.41 -23.96 -29.30
C THR A 24 -36.81 -23.44 -28.92
N HIS A 25 -36.89 -22.11 -28.75
CA HIS A 25 -38.05 -21.19 -28.89
C HIS A 25 -39.00 -20.98 -27.69
N ALA A 26 -38.98 -19.76 -27.13
CA ALA A 26 -40.05 -18.76 -27.27
C ALA A 26 -39.63 -17.39 -26.70
N LYS A 27 -39.76 -16.33 -27.51
CA LYS A 27 -39.70 -14.90 -27.07
C LYS A 27 -41.12 -14.38 -26.94
N PRO A 28 -41.35 -13.38 -26.07
CA PRO A 28 -42.23 -12.27 -26.44
C PRO A 28 -41.52 -10.91 -26.36
N ARG A 29 -41.77 -10.09 -27.38
CA ARG A 29 -41.53 -8.64 -27.39
C ARG A 29 -42.52 -7.97 -26.44
N VAL A 30 -42.04 -7.05 -25.60
CA VAL A 30 -42.84 -5.91 -25.12
C VAL A 30 -41.94 -4.67 -25.13
N SER A 31 -42.32 -3.66 -25.91
CA SER A 31 -41.87 -2.29 -25.76
C SER A 31 -42.94 -1.52 -25.00
N MET A 32 -42.57 -0.76 -23.97
CA MET A 32 -43.23 0.51 -23.66
C MET A 32 -42.37 1.35 -22.72
N THR A 33 -42.16 2.59 -23.16
CA THR A 33 -41.62 3.76 -22.48
C THR A 33 -42.45 4.18 -21.26
N GLN A 34 -41.82 4.47 -20.11
CA GLN A 34 -41.90 5.75 -19.35
C GLN A 34 -41.45 5.62 -17.87
N ARG A 35 -40.43 6.43 -17.53
CA ARG A 35 -40.21 7.27 -16.33
C ARG A 35 -40.37 6.70 -14.89
N ARG A 36 -39.22 6.89 -14.18
CA ARG A 36 -39.00 7.42 -12.80
C ARG A 36 -39.01 6.45 -11.62
N GLY A 37 -37.82 6.30 -11.03
CA GLY A 37 -37.60 5.93 -9.62
C GLY A 37 -37.07 4.52 -9.41
N GLY A 38 -35.75 4.31 -9.59
CA GLY A 38 -35.08 3.06 -9.25
C GLY A 38 -34.62 2.99 -7.78
N PRO A 39 -34.20 1.81 -7.29
CA PRO A 39 -33.90 1.53 -5.87
C PRO A 39 -32.76 2.37 -5.27
N GLU A 40 -31.96 3.02 -6.11
CA GLU A 40 -30.82 3.88 -5.74
C GLU A 40 -31.23 5.06 -4.84
N TYR A 41 -32.48 5.51 -4.92
CA TYR A 41 -33.01 6.59 -4.07
C TYR A 41 -33.42 6.16 -2.65
N MET A 42 -33.53 4.86 -2.37
CA MET A 42 -33.91 4.35 -1.04
C MET A 42 -32.70 4.09 -0.14
N VAL A 43 -31.49 3.97 -0.70
CA VAL A 43 -30.26 3.70 0.08
C VAL A 43 -29.70 4.97 0.73
N SER A 44 -29.94 6.15 0.15
CA SER A 44 -29.46 7.42 0.72
C SER A 44 -30.11 7.78 2.07
N ASN A 45 -31.35 7.35 2.30
CA ASN A 45 -32.11 7.72 3.50
C ASN A 45 -31.85 6.82 4.72
N LEU A 46 -31.25 5.65 4.55
CA LEU A 46 -30.97 4.72 5.67
C LEU A 46 -29.60 4.93 6.33
N LEU A 47 -28.67 5.66 5.69
CA LEU A 47 -27.27 5.75 6.10
C LEU A 47 -26.81 7.13 6.59
N GLY A 48 -27.71 8.13 6.70
CA GLY A 48 -27.35 9.45 7.22
C GLY A 48 -26.24 10.17 6.43
N LEU A 49 -26.17 9.95 5.11
CA LEU A 49 -25.20 10.58 4.22
C LEU A 49 -25.69 11.97 3.80
N HIS A 50 -25.43 12.98 4.62
CA HIS A 50 -25.52 14.38 4.21
C HIS A 50 -24.10 14.95 4.09
N ASP A 51 -23.45 14.73 2.93
CA ASP A 51 -22.37 15.60 2.39
C ASP A 51 -21.81 15.05 1.05
N LEU A 52 -22.67 14.79 0.05
CA LEU A 52 -22.24 14.35 -1.28
C LEU A 52 -22.73 15.27 -2.42
N ASP A 53 -22.96 16.55 -2.14
CA ASP A 53 -23.47 17.51 -3.14
C ASP A 53 -22.55 18.73 -3.35
N ASP A 54 -21.25 18.51 -3.62
CA ASP A 54 -20.44 19.54 -4.31
C ASP A 54 -20.23 19.14 -5.78
N LYS A 55 -21.31 19.24 -6.56
CA LYS A 55 -21.32 19.04 -8.02
C LYS A 55 -20.75 20.26 -8.75
N ARG A 56 -19.48 20.57 -8.53
CA ARG A 56 -18.76 21.52 -9.38
C ARG A 56 -18.01 20.78 -10.50
N PRO A 57 -18.19 21.16 -11.78
CA PRO A 57 -17.43 20.57 -12.87
C PRO A 57 -15.92 20.75 -12.63
N PHE A 58 -15.19 19.64 -12.64
CA PHE A 58 -13.74 19.62 -12.57
C PHE A 58 -13.16 19.98 -13.95
N ASP A 59 -12.22 20.91 -13.98
CA ASP A 59 -11.50 21.29 -15.21
C ASP A 59 -10.34 20.31 -15.45
N ASP A 60 -10.52 19.43 -16.44
CA ASP A 60 -9.56 18.40 -16.80
C ASP A 60 -8.31 18.97 -17.49
N SER A 61 -8.26 20.29 -17.77
CA SER A 61 -7.14 20.93 -18.45
C SER A 61 -5.87 21.04 -17.58
N GLN A 62 -5.91 20.62 -16.31
CA GLN A 62 -4.75 20.57 -15.41
C GLN A 62 -4.20 19.14 -15.20
N SER A 63 -4.79 18.12 -15.84
CA SER A 63 -4.29 16.73 -15.80
C SER A 63 -3.05 16.49 -16.67
N GLY A 64 -2.70 17.46 -17.52
CA GLY A 64 -1.42 17.50 -18.20
C GLY A 64 -0.30 17.75 -17.19
N GLY A 65 0.38 16.68 -16.78
CA GLY A 65 1.57 16.79 -15.94
C GLY A 65 2.54 17.83 -16.51
N PRO A 66 3.20 18.64 -15.67
CA PRO A 66 4.13 19.64 -16.16
C PRO A 66 5.15 18.96 -17.07
N SER A 67 5.25 19.45 -18.31
CA SER A 67 6.35 19.09 -19.20
C SER A 67 7.63 19.33 -18.42
N ILE A 68 8.41 18.26 -18.16
CA ILE A 68 9.71 18.35 -17.49
C ILE A 68 10.64 19.13 -18.43
N THR A 69 10.56 20.46 -18.36
CA THR A 69 11.35 21.38 -19.17
C THR A 69 12.79 21.40 -18.68
N LYS A 70 13.74 21.22 -19.61
CA LYS A 70 15.20 21.47 -19.52
C LYS A 70 15.85 21.20 -18.16
N LYS A 71 16.72 20.16 -18.10
CA LYS A 71 17.61 19.82 -16.98
C LYS A 71 18.09 21.09 -16.25
N LYS A 72 17.50 21.38 -15.08
CA LYS A 72 17.88 22.55 -14.26
C LYS A 72 19.35 22.42 -13.91
N ARG A 73 20.06 23.54 -13.88
CA ARG A 73 21.44 23.56 -13.39
C ARG A 73 21.42 23.19 -11.91
N THR A 74 22.15 22.14 -11.56
CA THR A 74 22.36 21.69 -10.17
C THR A 74 22.94 22.84 -9.33
N PRO A 75 22.37 23.15 -8.14
CA PRO A 75 22.95 24.15 -7.24
C PRO A 75 24.26 23.63 -6.64
N SER A 76 25.25 24.50 -6.48
CA SER A 76 26.50 24.14 -5.82
C SER A 76 26.36 24.04 -4.30
N ALA A 77 25.42 24.80 -3.72
CA ALA A 77 25.13 24.78 -2.29
C ALA A 77 23.66 25.12 -2.01
N VAL A 78 23.10 24.50 -0.97
CA VAL A 78 21.75 24.74 -0.43
C VAL A 78 21.77 24.60 1.10
N ASP A 79 20.70 24.95 1.80
CA ASP A 79 20.63 24.72 3.25
C ASP A 79 20.43 23.23 3.55
N VAL A 80 19.57 22.56 2.78
CA VAL A 80 19.21 21.15 2.98
C VAL A 80 19.17 20.39 1.66
N VAL A 81 19.86 19.26 1.60
CA VAL A 81 19.65 18.27 0.53
C VAL A 81 18.67 17.20 1.01
N ILE A 82 17.77 16.76 0.14
CA ILE A 82 16.86 15.64 0.41
C ILE A 82 17.14 14.53 -0.60
N VAL A 83 17.50 13.35 -0.11
CA VAL A 83 17.76 12.18 -0.94
C VAL A 83 16.48 11.35 -1.04
N GLY A 84 15.90 11.30 -2.24
CA GLY A 84 14.66 10.58 -2.59
C GLY A 84 13.45 11.50 -2.79
N ALA A 85 12.80 11.39 -3.95
CA ALA A 85 11.59 12.13 -4.33
C ALA A 85 10.30 11.30 -4.19
N GLY A 86 10.23 10.46 -3.16
CA GLY A 86 8.96 9.89 -2.68
C GLY A 86 8.16 10.89 -1.85
N TYR A 87 6.98 10.49 -1.35
CA TYR A 87 6.13 11.34 -0.49
C TYR A 87 6.88 11.95 0.69
N SER A 88 7.68 11.15 1.39
CA SER A 88 8.41 11.63 2.58
C SER A 88 9.41 12.73 2.24
N GLY A 89 10.20 12.53 1.18
CA GLY A 89 11.19 13.51 0.75
C GLY A 89 10.57 14.78 0.17
N LEU A 90 9.59 14.64 -0.73
CA LEU A 90 8.92 15.79 -1.34
C LEU A 90 8.11 16.61 -0.33
N TYR A 91 7.44 15.94 0.62
CA TYR A 91 6.78 16.66 1.71
C TYR A 91 7.78 17.39 2.59
N SER A 92 8.91 16.75 2.94
CA SER A 92 9.98 17.40 3.71
C SER A 92 10.52 18.64 2.99
N ALA A 93 10.76 18.54 1.68
CA ALA A 93 11.22 19.65 0.84
C ALA A 93 10.23 20.79 0.82
N ARG A 94 8.95 20.49 0.66
CA ARG A 94 7.87 21.48 0.65
C ARG A 94 7.78 22.24 1.96
N GLN A 95 7.89 21.54 3.10
CA GLN A 95 7.86 22.19 4.41
C GLN A 95 9.09 23.10 4.63
N LEU A 96 10.28 22.64 4.24
CA LEU A 96 11.52 23.42 4.37
C LEU A 96 11.55 24.63 3.44
N THR A 97 11.16 24.47 2.18
CA THR A 97 11.08 25.60 1.22
C THR A 97 10.06 26.65 1.67
N ARG A 98 8.86 26.23 2.13
CA ARG A 98 7.87 27.14 2.75
C ARG A 98 8.37 27.83 4.03
N ALA A 99 9.36 27.25 4.70
CA ALA A 99 10.02 27.85 5.86
C ALA A 99 11.22 28.74 5.48
N GLY A 100 11.48 28.94 4.17
CA GLY A 100 12.50 29.83 3.64
C GLY A 100 13.89 29.20 3.47
N TYR A 101 14.02 27.87 3.61
CA TYR A 101 15.27 27.18 3.34
C TYR A 101 15.45 26.98 1.84
N SER A 102 16.67 27.11 1.34
CA SER A 102 17.06 26.61 0.02
C SER A 102 17.20 25.08 0.08
N VAL A 103 16.51 24.37 -0.83
CA VAL A 103 16.40 22.91 -0.78
C VAL A 103 16.60 22.29 -2.15
N ALA A 104 17.44 21.25 -2.22
CA ALA A 104 17.57 20.39 -3.40
C ALA A 104 17.09 18.97 -3.08
N VAL A 105 16.08 18.50 -3.80
CA VAL A 105 15.65 17.09 -3.83
C VAL A 105 16.44 16.37 -4.90
N VAL A 106 17.05 15.25 -4.55
CA VAL A 106 17.92 14.45 -5.39
C VAL A 106 17.33 13.05 -5.49
N GLU A 107 16.82 12.68 -6.66
CA GLU A 107 16.15 11.42 -6.94
C GLU A 107 16.98 10.57 -7.91
N ALA A 108 17.09 9.28 -7.59
CA ALA A 108 17.86 8.35 -8.38
C ALA A 108 17.22 8.05 -9.75
N ARG A 109 15.90 8.02 -9.82
CA ARG A 109 15.14 7.72 -11.04
C ARG A 109 14.90 8.96 -11.91
N ASP A 110 14.44 8.70 -13.12
CA ASP A 110 13.84 9.64 -14.06
C ASP A 110 12.39 10.05 -13.70
N ARG A 111 11.88 9.59 -12.55
CA ARG A 111 10.49 9.79 -12.11
C ARG A 111 10.37 10.09 -10.62
N LEU A 112 9.27 10.74 -10.26
CA LEU A 112 8.87 11.01 -8.89
C LEU A 112 8.10 9.82 -8.27
N GLY A 113 7.83 9.90 -6.97
CA GLY A 113 6.81 9.10 -6.27
C GLY A 113 7.31 7.84 -5.57
N GLY A 114 8.51 7.34 -5.91
CA GLY A 114 9.09 6.16 -5.27
C GLY A 114 8.16 4.94 -5.39
N ARG A 115 7.58 4.50 -4.26
CA ARG A 115 6.60 3.39 -4.14
C ARG A 115 5.17 3.76 -4.57
N SER A 116 4.94 5.00 -4.98
CA SER A 116 3.69 5.42 -5.61
C SER A 116 3.96 5.65 -7.09
N LEU A 117 3.35 4.81 -7.91
CA LEU A 117 3.47 4.82 -9.36
C LEU A 117 2.07 4.65 -9.92
N ARG A 118 1.74 5.46 -10.94
CA ARG A 118 0.49 5.34 -11.68
C ARG A 118 0.75 5.22 -13.17
N GLU A 119 -0.12 4.52 -13.85
CA GLU A 119 -0.14 4.37 -15.30
C GLU A 119 -1.50 4.81 -15.85
N GLU A 120 -1.50 5.50 -17.00
CA GLU A 120 -2.71 5.74 -17.79
C GLU A 120 -2.85 4.64 -18.82
N ILE A 121 -3.97 3.93 -18.79
CA ILE A 121 -4.31 2.90 -19.77
C ILE A 121 -5.51 3.34 -20.58
N THR A 122 -5.54 2.97 -21.86
CA THR A 122 -6.70 3.19 -22.74
C THR A 122 -7.18 1.84 -23.28
N PRO A 123 -7.96 1.08 -22.49
CA PRO A 123 -8.32 -0.28 -22.87
C PRO A 123 -9.38 -0.28 -23.99
N PRO A 124 -9.29 -1.18 -24.99
CA PRO A 124 -10.29 -1.27 -26.05
C PRO A 124 -11.73 -1.39 -25.54
N GLY A 125 -12.66 -0.59 -26.06
CA GLY A 125 -14.07 -0.66 -25.68
C GLY A 125 -14.45 0.09 -24.41
N ILE A 126 -13.50 0.76 -23.74
CA ILE A 126 -13.77 1.66 -22.62
C ILE A 126 -13.73 3.11 -23.11
N ASN A 127 -14.73 3.90 -22.74
CA ASN A 127 -14.98 5.22 -23.31
C ASN A 127 -14.15 6.37 -22.70
N ALA A 128 -13.13 6.06 -21.90
CA ALA A 128 -12.23 7.03 -21.28
C ALA A 128 -10.88 6.38 -20.90
N PRO A 129 -9.77 7.15 -20.85
CA PRO A 129 -8.54 6.70 -20.21
C PRO A 129 -8.75 6.41 -18.72
N LEU A 130 -8.09 5.38 -18.22
CA LEU A 130 -8.13 4.95 -16.83
C LEU A 130 -6.76 5.15 -16.20
N TRP A 131 -6.71 5.77 -15.02
CA TRP A 131 -5.51 5.82 -14.19
C TRP A 131 -5.53 4.66 -13.20
N VAL A 132 -4.47 3.86 -13.20
CA VAL A 132 -4.28 2.75 -12.25
C VAL A 132 -3.03 2.99 -11.42
N ASP A 133 -3.14 2.79 -10.10
CA ASP A 133 -1.97 2.80 -9.20
C ASP A 133 -1.29 1.43 -9.22
N GLU A 134 -0.05 1.35 -9.72
CA GLU A 134 0.81 0.17 -9.61
C GLU A 134 1.47 0.06 -8.22
N GLY A 135 1.51 1.18 -7.47
CA GLY A 135 2.07 1.30 -6.12
C GLY A 135 1.01 1.25 -5.01
N GLY A 136 1.17 2.06 -3.96
CA GLY A 136 0.07 2.30 -3.01
C GLY A 136 -1.15 2.92 -3.71
N MET A 137 -2.36 2.75 -3.17
CA MET A 137 -3.56 3.36 -3.76
C MET A 137 -4.61 3.84 -2.75
N TRP A 138 -4.59 3.29 -1.54
CA TRP A 138 -5.65 3.47 -0.57
C TRP A 138 -5.34 4.52 0.50
N VAL A 139 -6.41 5.12 1.03
CA VAL A 139 -6.37 6.01 2.19
C VAL A 139 -7.58 5.78 3.10
N GLY A 140 -7.35 5.90 4.42
CA GLY A 140 -8.36 5.74 5.47
C GLY A 140 -8.62 7.01 6.31
N PRO A 141 -9.65 6.99 7.17
CA PRO A 141 -10.11 8.15 7.95
C PRO A 141 -9.08 8.71 8.94
N THR A 142 -8.16 7.90 9.45
CA THR A 142 -7.15 8.35 10.42
C THR A 142 -5.82 8.74 9.78
N GLN A 143 -5.76 8.77 8.44
CA GLN A 143 -4.60 9.23 7.66
C GLN A 143 -4.72 10.73 7.36
N THR A 144 -4.79 11.52 8.42
CA THR A 144 -5.20 12.93 8.39
C THR A 144 -4.26 13.83 7.60
N MET A 145 -2.93 13.66 7.70
CA MET A 145 -1.99 14.51 6.95
C MET A 145 -2.14 14.30 5.45
N PHE A 146 -2.36 13.05 5.02
CA PHE A 146 -2.57 12.76 3.61
C PHE A 146 -3.93 13.24 3.13
N LEU A 147 -4.99 13.12 3.94
CA LEU A 147 -6.30 13.68 3.64
C LEU A 147 -6.26 15.21 3.49
N ASP A 148 -5.60 15.92 4.41
CA ASP A 148 -5.41 17.37 4.32
C ASP A 148 -4.69 17.77 3.03
N LEU A 149 -3.71 16.96 2.59
CA LEU A 149 -2.99 17.19 1.34
C LEU A 149 -3.89 17.00 0.11
N LEU A 150 -4.76 15.98 0.11
CA LEU A 150 -5.74 15.78 -0.96
C LEU A 150 -6.73 16.95 -1.01
N ASP A 151 -7.23 17.41 0.14
CA ASP A 151 -8.16 18.53 0.23
C ASP A 151 -7.47 19.84 -0.21
N GLU A 152 -6.21 20.07 0.14
CA GLU A 152 -5.41 21.22 -0.32
C GLU A 152 -5.28 21.25 -1.84
N TYR A 153 -5.04 20.09 -2.47
CA TYR A 153 -4.97 19.95 -3.92
C TYR A 153 -6.33 19.77 -4.60
N LYS A 154 -7.43 19.75 -3.83
CA LYS A 154 -8.80 19.54 -4.32
C LYS A 154 -8.93 18.24 -5.12
N LEU A 155 -8.25 17.18 -4.68
CA LEU A 155 -8.30 15.86 -5.29
C LEU A 155 -9.48 15.07 -4.71
N PRO A 156 -10.53 14.80 -5.48
CA PRO A 156 -11.67 14.04 -4.98
C PRO A 156 -11.29 12.60 -4.67
N ARG A 157 -11.95 12.05 -3.66
CA ARG A 157 -11.86 10.64 -3.26
C ARG A 157 -13.21 9.97 -3.47
N TYR A 158 -13.18 8.67 -3.76
CA TYR A 158 -14.37 7.84 -3.86
C TYR A 158 -14.25 6.61 -2.96
N LEU A 159 -15.38 6.08 -2.51
CA LEU A 159 -15.38 4.88 -1.70
C LEU A 159 -14.78 3.73 -2.50
N SER A 160 -13.81 3.06 -1.88
CA SER A 160 -13.43 1.73 -2.32
C SER A 160 -14.66 0.83 -2.19
N TYR A 161 -14.83 -0.12 -3.11
CA TYR A 161 -15.87 -1.15 -2.98
C TYR A 161 -15.53 -2.15 -1.85
N HIS A 162 -14.39 -1.96 -1.19
CA HIS A 162 -14.06 -2.55 0.11
C HIS A 162 -15.18 -2.31 1.13
N GLY A 163 -15.81 -3.41 1.54
CA GLY A 163 -16.93 -3.42 2.50
C GLY A 163 -18.30 -3.03 1.96
N MET A 164 -18.43 -2.86 0.65
CA MET A 164 -19.70 -2.89 -0.03
C MET A 164 -19.94 -4.32 -0.54
N GLY A 165 -21.16 -4.87 -0.47
CA GLY A 165 -21.48 -6.20 -1.02
C GLY A 165 -21.01 -7.40 -0.19
N LYS A 166 -20.92 -8.58 -0.84
CA LYS A 166 -20.51 -9.82 -0.19
C LYS A 166 -19.01 -10.07 -0.36
N VAL A 167 -18.41 -10.67 0.66
CA VAL A 167 -17.03 -11.18 0.67
C VAL A 167 -17.08 -12.68 0.46
N ALA A 168 -16.39 -13.15 -0.57
CA ALA A 168 -16.26 -14.57 -0.87
C ALA A 168 -15.01 -15.15 -0.18
N MET A 169 -15.20 -16.15 0.66
CA MET A 169 -14.12 -16.94 1.27
C MET A 169 -14.23 -18.39 0.79
N LYS A 170 -13.17 -18.90 0.14
CA LYS A 170 -13.10 -20.30 -0.28
C LYS A 170 -12.11 -21.11 0.56
N TRP A 171 -12.59 -22.05 1.38
CA TRP A 171 -11.77 -22.99 2.15
C TRP A 171 -12.03 -24.43 1.67
N LYS A 172 -11.01 -25.08 1.10
CA LYS A 172 -11.15 -26.39 0.41
C LYS A 172 -12.31 -26.31 -0.61
N ASP A 173 -13.29 -27.20 -0.50
CA ASP A 173 -14.47 -27.26 -1.38
C ASP A 173 -15.64 -26.38 -0.93
N GLN A 174 -15.49 -25.65 0.19
CA GLN A 174 -16.55 -24.78 0.72
C GLN A 174 -16.31 -23.31 0.34
N VAL A 175 -17.37 -22.65 -0.13
CA VAL A 175 -17.42 -21.20 -0.33
C VAL A 175 -18.41 -20.61 0.67
N SER A 176 -17.96 -19.64 1.47
CA SER A 176 -18.78 -18.83 2.36
C SER A 176 -18.89 -17.42 1.78
N MET A 177 -20.10 -16.87 1.79
CA MET A 177 -20.40 -15.51 1.34
C MET A 177 -20.91 -14.72 2.53
N GLN A 178 -20.24 -13.64 2.93
CA GLN A 178 -20.61 -12.83 4.09
C GLN A 178 -20.83 -11.36 3.68
N GLU A 179 -21.85 -10.71 4.24
CA GLU A 179 -22.09 -9.27 4.04
C GLU A 179 -21.30 -8.42 5.06
N GLY A 180 -20.54 -7.43 4.57
CA GLY A 180 -19.82 -6.45 5.38
C GLY A 180 -18.37 -6.16 4.92
N PRO A 181 -17.66 -5.22 5.58
CA PRO A 181 -16.23 -5.00 5.41
C PRO A 181 -15.45 -6.29 5.63
N CYS A 182 -14.61 -6.65 4.66
CA CYS A 182 -13.84 -7.90 4.66
C CYS A 182 -12.92 -8.06 5.87
N TRP A 183 -12.42 -6.94 6.38
CA TRP A 183 -11.51 -6.95 7.51
C TRP A 183 -12.27 -7.22 8.80
N ASP A 184 -13.57 -7.00 8.91
CA ASP A 184 -14.30 -7.29 10.16
C ASP A 184 -14.27 -8.80 10.54
N CYS A 185 -13.95 -9.70 9.60
CA CYS A 185 -13.73 -11.12 9.86
C CYS A 185 -12.26 -11.50 10.14
N LEU A 186 -11.33 -10.57 9.93
CA LEU A 186 -9.86 -10.73 10.05
C LEU A 186 -9.22 -9.62 10.91
N ILE A 187 -10.03 -8.75 11.51
CA ILE A 187 -9.62 -7.60 12.31
C ILE A 187 -9.30 -8.11 13.69
N ILE A 188 -8.08 -7.78 14.11
CA ILE A 188 -7.70 -7.83 15.50
C ILE A 188 -8.39 -6.62 16.18
N PRO A 189 -9.35 -6.81 17.11
CA PRO A 189 -10.20 -5.74 17.67
C PRO A 189 -9.41 -4.59 18.34
N ARG A 190 -10.06 -3.45 18.61
CA ARG A 190 -9.44 -2.33 19.36
C ARG A 190 -9.45 -2.57 20.89
N GLU A 191 -8.66 -1.76 21.60
CA GLU A 191 -8.75 -1.61 23.05
C GLU A 191 -10.20 -1.25 23.47
N GLY A 192 -10.79 -2.04 24.38
CA GLY A 192 -12.15 -1.84 24.88
C GLY A 192 -13.28 -2.45 24.04
N GLU A 193 -12.99 -2.95 22.83
CA GLU A 193 -13.93 -3.74 22.04
C GLU A 193 -13.87 -5.20 22.51
N SER A 194 -14.73 -5.56 23.46
CA SER A 194 -14.72 -6.88 24.12
C SER A 194 -15.29 -8.02 23.28
N GLU A 195 -15.74 -7.75 22.05
CA GLU A 195 -16.48 -8.72 21.24
C GLU A 195 -15.94 -8.76 19.82
N SER A 196 -15.90 -9.94 19.21
CA SER A 196 -15.63 -10.09 17.78
C SER A 196 -16.54 -9.14 16.99
N PRO A 197 -16.05 -8.51 15.91
CA PRO A 197 -16.89 -7.65 15.09
C PRO A 197 -18.18 -8.39 14.68
N GLU A 198 -19.31 -7.69 14.60
CA GLU A 198 -20.60 -8.29 14.26
C GLU A 198 -20.58 -9.22 13.02
N PRO A 199 -19.82 -8.92 11.95
CA PRO A 199 -19.64 -9.85 10.84
C PRO A 199 -19.03 -11.20 11.24
N MET A 200 -18.05 -11.23 12.14
CA MET A 200 -17.45 -12.45 12.67
C MET A 200 -18.45 -13.27 13.48
N LYS A 201 -19.28 -12.63 14.32
CA LYS A 201 -20.35 -13.31 15.05
C LYS A 201 -21.37 -13.97 14.10
N ARG A 202 -21.78 -13.25 13.05
CA ARG A 202 -22.68 -13.80 12.01
C ARG A 202 -22.04 -14.97 11.26
N ALA A 203 -20.76 -14.87 10.91
CA ALA A 203 -20.02 -15.93 10.26
C ALA A 203 -19.99 -17.21 11.13
N ILE A 204 -19.66 -17.09 12.41
CA ILE A 204 -19.68 -18.22 13.38
C ILE A 204 -21.08 -18.82 13.51
N ALA A 205 -22.11 -17.98 13.64
CA ALA A 205 -23.49 -18.44 13.78
C ALA A 205 -24.01 -19.19 12.55
N SER A 206 -23.54 -18.81 11.35
CA SER A 206 -23.91 -19.45 10.07
C SER A 206 -23.09 -20.70 9.74
N ALA A 207 -21.92 -20.88 10.37
CA ALA A 207 -21.01 -21.97 10.09
C ALA A 207 -21.35 -23.26 10.86
N THR A 208 -20.89 -24.40 10.34
CA THR A 208 -21.04 -25.73 10.97
C THR A 208 -19.76 -26.55 10.82
N GLY A 209 -19.53 -27.52 11.71
CA GLY A 209 -18.38 -28.44 11.63
C GLY A 209 -17.02 -27.73 11.74
N GLU A 210 -16.03 -28.21 10.98
CA GLU A 210 -14.64 -27.69 11.00
C GLU A 210 -14.57 -26.17 10.80
N LEU A 211 -15.46 -25.60 9.98
CA LEU A 211 -15.48 -24.16 9.71
C LEU A 211 -15.85 -23.38 10.99
N LYS A 212 -16.89 -23.81 11.73
CA LYS A 212 -17.30 -23.14 12.96
C LYS A 212 -16.20 -23.21 14.02
N GLU A 213 -15.65 -24.40 14.23
CA GLU A 213 -14.57 -24.63 15.19
C GLU A 213 -13.33 -23.78 14.87
N GLY A 214 -12.98 -23.69 13.58
CA GLY A 214 -11.85 -22.86 13.14
C GLY A 214 -12.08 -21.36 13.30
N LEU A 215 -13.31 -20.88 13.09
CA LEU A 215 -13.68 -19.48 13.27
C LEU A 215 -13.71 -19.08 14.77
N GLU A 216 -14.22 -19.94 15.64
CA GLU A 216 -14.21 -19.70 17.10
C GLU A 216 -12.77 -19.68 17.65
N GLU A 217 -11.92 -20.60 17.18
CA GLU A 217 -10.50 -20.62 17.56
C GLU A 217 -9.73 -19.41 17.00
N LEU A 218 -10.05 -18.96 15.78
CA LEU A 218 -9.48 -17.74 15.21
C LEU A 218 -9.75 -16.53 16.12
N VAL A 219 -10.99 -16.36 16.59
CA VAL A 219 -11.34 -15.28 17.53
C VAL A 219 -10.45 -15.33 18.77
N ARG A 220 -10.30 -16.50 19.39
CA ARG A 220 -9.46 -16.65 20.59
C ARG A 220 -8.00 -16.25 20.33
N VAL A 221 -7.42 -16.69 19.20
CA VAL A 221 -6.02 -16.41 18.87
C VAL A 221 -5.81 -14.94 18.50
N MET A 222 -6.77 -14.32 17.78
CA MET A 222 -6.73 -12.88 17.50
C MET A 222 -6.80 -12.06 18.78
N THR A 223 -7.66 -12.43 19.74
CA THR A 223 -7.73 -11.77 21.05
C THR A 223 -6.40 -11.89 21.79
N LEU A 224 -5.80 -13.08 21.83
CA LEU A 224 -4.49 -13.28 22.47
C LEU A 224 -3.40 -12.42 21.81
N PHE A 225 -3.37 -12.35 20.48
CA PHE A 225 -2.41 -11.48 19.80
C PHE A 225 -2.71 -10.00 20.02
N ARG A 226 -3.98 -9.61 20.16
CA ARG A 226 -4.35 -8.23 20.45
C ARG A 226 -3.78 -7.78 21.79
N GLU A 227 -3.99 -8.58 22.83
CA GLU A 227 -3.47 -8.31 24.17
C GLU A 227 -1.95 -8.10 24.14
N LEU A 228 -1.24 -8.86 23.29
CA LEU A 228 0.18 -8.66 23.04
C LEU A 228 0.47 -7.31 22.35
N VAL A 229 -0.23 -7.01 21.25
CA VAL A 229 -0.11 -5.74 20.50
C VAL A 229 -0.27 -4.53 21.43
N ASP A 230 -1.20 -4.59 22.37
CA ASP A 230 -1.46 -3.52 23.35
C ASP A 230 -0.29 -3.24 24.30
N THR A 231 0.63 -4.19 24.46
CA THR A 231 1.83 -4.00 25.31
C THR A 231 3.00 -3.36 24.58
N VAL A 232 2.97 -3.31 23.24
CA VAL A 232 4.14 -2.93 22.43
C VAL A 232 4.35 -1.43 22.39
N SER A 233 5.56 -1.00 22.71
CA SER A 233 5.99 0.38 22.48
C SER A 233 6.20 0.65 20.99
N ILE A 234 5.41 1.54 20.40
CA ILE A 234 5.50 1.86 18.97
C ILE A 234 6.82 2.59 18.62
N SER A 235 7.24 3.51 19.47
CA SER A 235 8.43 4.36 19.26
C SER A 235 9.73 3.69 19.69
N SER A 236 9.65 2.71 20.60
CA SER A 236 10.83 2.00 21.08
C SER A 236 10.49 0.52 21.30
N PRO A 237 10.22 -0.25 20.23
CA PRO A 237 9.78 -1.64 20.33
C PRO A 237 10.75 -2.52 21.13
N TRP A 238 12.05 -2.24 21.02
CA TRP A 238 13.12 -2.91 21.75
C TRP A 238 13.09 -2.73 23.27
N LEU A 239 12.33 -1.76 23.79
CA LEU A 239 12.12 -1.55 25.23
C LEU A 239 10.80 -2.15 25.72
N THR A 240 10.04 -2.83 24.86
CA THR A 240 8.80 -3.52 25.24
C THR A 240 9.12 -4.62 26.27
N PRO A 241 8.32 -4.80 27.33
CA PRO A 241 8.46 -5.95 28.21
C PRO A 241 8.40 -7.27 27.42
N GLY A 242 9.41 -8.12 27.55
CA GLY A 242 9.50 -9.36 26.76
C GLY A 242 9.98 -9.16 25.32
N ALA A 243 10.51 -7.99 24.94
CA ALA A 243 10.97 -7.70 23.58
C ALA A 243 11.95 -8.74 23.04
N GLU A 244 12.89 -9.24 23.86
CA GLU A 244 13.86 -10.26 23.42
C GLU A 244 13.18 -11.56 22.98
N GLU A 245 12.25 -12.08 23.77
CA GLU A 245 11.49 -13.29 23.42
C GLU A 245 10.64 -13.09 22.15
N LEU A 246 10.00 -11.93 22.03
CA LEU A 246 9.14 -11.62 20.87
C LEU A 246 9.95 -11.34 19.60
N ASP A 247 11.14 -10.76 19.74
CA ASP A 247 12.01 -10.45 18.61
C ASP A 247 12.80 -11.68 18.15
N ASP A 248 13.04 -12.67 19.03
CA ASP A 248 13.68 -13.95 18.70
C ASP A 248 12.71 -15.03 18.21
N MET A 249 11.41 -14.69 18.11
CA MET A 249 10.37 -15.61 17.63
C MET A 249 9.74 -15.10 16.33
N THR A 250 9.69 -15.94 15.29
CA THR A 250 8.96 -15.58 14.06
C THR A 250 7.47 -15.50 14.36
N PHE A 251 6.74 -14.64 13.65
CA PHE A 251 5.29 -14.56 13.83
C PHE A 251 4.60 -15.90 13.51
N GLU A 252 5.09 -16.64 12.52
CA GLU A 252 4.62 -18.01 12.25
C GLU A 252 4.80 -18.94 13.46
N SER A 253 5.97 -18.90 14.13
CA SER A 253 6.23 -19.71 15.32
C SER A 253 5.30 -19.33 16.47
N TRP A 254 5.04 -18.04 16.65
CA TRP A 254 4.07 -17.56 17.62
C TRP A 254 2.66 -18.13 17.34
N VAL A 255 2.20 -18.08 16.08
CA VAL A 255 0.90 -18.65 15.67
C VAL A 255 0.86 -20.17 15.90
N HIS A 256 1.96 -20.87 15.59
CA HIS A 256 2.07 -22.32 15.82
C HIS A 256 2.01 -22.72 17.28
N ASN A 257 2.49 -21.87 18.18
CA ASN A 257 2.42 -22.03 19.63
C ASN A 257 1.02 -21.68 20.15
N ALA A 258 0.40 -20.63 19.61
CA ALA A 258 -0.91 -20.17 20.03
C ALA A 258 -2.04 -21.13 19.65
N THR A 259 -1.96 -21.84 18.52
CA THR A 259 -3.03 -22.75 18.07
C THR A 259 -2.54 -23.93 17.22
N LYS A 260 -3.31 -25.03 17.22
CA LYS A 260 -3.17 -26.17 16.31
C LYS A 260 -4.26 -26.26 15.25
N ASN A 261 -5.27 -25.37 15.28
CA ASN A 261 -6.37 -25.40 14.32
C ASN A 261 -5.90 -24.91 12.93
N PRO A 262 -6.09 -25.68 11.85
CA PRO A 262 -5.58 -25.31 10.53
C PRO A 262 -6.16 -24.02 9.96
N LEU A 263 -7.46 -23.75 10.17
CA LEU A 263 -8.10 -22.53 9.67
C LEU A 263 -7.61 -21.31 10.44
N ALA A 264 -7.59 -21.38 11.77
CA ALA A 264 -7.09 -20.28 12.60
C ALA A 264 -5.63 -19.95 12.28
N ARG A 265 -4.77 -20.97 12.08
CA ARG A 265 -3.37 -20.76 11.67
C ARG A 265 -3.26 -20.03 10.35
N LEU A 266 -3.96 -20.52 9.32
CA LEU A 266 -3.95 -19.91 7.99
C LEU A 266 -4.39 -18.45 8.08
N MET A 267 -5.52 -18.19 8.74
CA MET A 267 -6.09 -16.85 8.84
C MET A 267 -5.17 -15.90 9.62
N MET A 268 -4.52 -16.36 10.69
CA MET A 268 -3.52 -15.57 11.42
C MET A 268 -2.29 -15.28 10.58
N VAL A 269 -1.74 -16.25 9.85
CA VAL A 269 -0.60 -16.05 8.93
C VAL A 269 -0.94 -14.99 7.88
N LEU A 270 -2.15 -15.06 7.31
CA LEU A 270 -2.61 -14.07 6.33
C LEU A 270 -2.78 -12.69 6.96
N ALA A 271 -3.40 -12.58 8.13
CA ALA A 271 -3.50 -11.32 8.86
C ALA A 271 -2.11 -10.73 9.14
N GLY A 272 -1.17 -11.57 9.58
CA GLY A 272 0.22 -11.16 9.76
C GLY A 272 0.88 -10.66 8.48
N SER A 273 0.63 -11.31 7.33
CA SER A 273 1.27 -10.88 6.08
C SER A 273 0.64 -9.61 5.51
N GLU A 274 -0.69 -9.52 5.48
CA GLU A 274 -1.42 -8.43 4.82
C GLU A 274 -1.55 -7.19 5.72
N GLN A 275 -1.62 -7.38 7.05
CA GLN A 275 -1.89 -6.30 8.00
C GLN A 275 -0.68 -5.93 8.86
N GLY A 276 0.11 -6.91 9.30
CA GLY A 276 1.09 -6.72 10.37
C GLY A 276 2.56 -6.70 9.97
N ALA A 277 2.99 -7.37 8.92
CA ALA A 277 4.40 -7.39 8.53
C ALA A 277 4.62 -6.89 7.12
N ILE A 278 3.57 -6.95 6.29
CA ILE A 278 3.66 -6.63 4.87
C ILE A 278 4.74 -7.49 4.18
N ALA A 279 4.88 -8.72 4.69
CA ALA A 279 5.82 -9.74 4.27
C ALA A 279 5.42 -11.07 4.93
N GLU A 280 6.06 -12.16 4.55
CA GLU A 280 5.65 -13.46 5.04
C GLU A 280 5.99 -13.68 6.52
N PRO A 281 5.06 -14.23 7.34
CA PRO A 281 5.23 -14.43 8.77
C PRO A 281 6.46 -15.19 9.26
N TRP A 282 7.04 -16.05 8.42
CA TRP A 282 8.25 -16.80 8.76
C TRP A 282 9.52 -15.97 8.64
N TRP A 283 9.47 -14.81 7.99
CA TRP A 283 10.60 -13.88 7.91
C TRP A 283 10.58 -12.80 9.00
N CYS A 284 9.43 -12.57 9.62
CA CYS A 284 9.19 -11.42 10.47
C CYS A 284 9.27 -11.81 11.94
N SER A 285 9.92 -10.99 12.75
CA SER A 285 9.83 -11.17 14.20
C SER A 285 8.43 -10.84 14.70
N THR A 286 7.99 -11.53 15.77
CA THR A 286 6.66 -11.31 16.36
C THR A 286 6.53 -9.90 16.89
N LEU A 287 7.62 -9.36 17.47
CA LEU A 287 7.69 -7.96 17.92
C LEU A 287 7.45 -6.98 16.77
N HIS A 288 8.02 -7.23 15.58
CA HIS A 288 7.80 -6.38 14.42
C HIS A 288 6.34 -6.38 13.97
N VAL A 289 5.73 -7.56 13.85
CA VAL A 289 4.31 -7.69 13.46
C VAL A 289 3.40 -6.98 14.45
N ALA A 290 3.66 -7.16 15.75
CA ALA A 290 2.87 -6.52 16.79
C ALA A 290 3.02 -4.98 16.78
N ARG A 291 4.24 -4.47 16.61
CA ARG A 291 4.52 -3.03 16.48
C ARG A 291 3.78 -2.40 15.31
N GLN A 292 3.83 -3.03 14.14
CA GLN A 292 3.17 -2.53 12.94
C GLN A 292 1.66 -2.46 13.13
N LEU A 293 1.03 -3.48 13.71
CA LEU A 293 -0.40 -3.47 14.01
C LEU A 293 -0.78 -2.42 15.06
N ALA A 294 0.07 -2.17 16.05
CA ALA A 294 -0.12 -1.08 17.00
C ALA A 294 -0.05 0.30 16.31
N ALA A 295 0.86 0.48 15.36
CA ALA A 295 1.11 1.75 14.69
C ALA A 295 0.17 2.03 13.49
N ALA A 296 -0.37 1.00 12.87
CA ALA A 296 -1.19 1.02 11.66
C ALA A 296 -2.37 0.03 11.76
N PRO A 297 -3.29 0.23 12.71
CA PRO A 297 -4.34 -0.75 12.97
C PRO A 297 -5.37 -0.81 11.82
N GLN A 298 -5.69 -2.01 11.36
CA GLN A 298 -6.71 -2.21 10.31
C GLN A 298 -8.13 -1.81 10.73
N THR A 299 -8.39 -1.72 12.03
CA THR A 299 -9.64 -1.18 12.59
C THR A 299 -9.88 0.28 12.20
N ASP A 300 -8.84 1.01 11.78
CA ASP A 300 -8.95 2.37 11.26
C ASP A 300 -9.36 2.42 9.78
N THR A 301 -9.61 1.27 9.12
CA THR A 301 -10.11 1.17 7.74
C THR A 301 -9.21 1.87 6.70
N PRO A 302 -7.92 1.50 6.58
CA PRO A 302 -6.99 2.16 5.66
C PRO A 302 -7.36 2.01 4.17
N GLU A 303 -8.18 1.04 3.79
CA GLU A 303 -8.64 0.81 2.42
C GLU A 303 -9.95 1.51 2.05
N ARG A 304 -10.43 2.45 2.88
CA ARG A 304 -11.76 3.07 2.73
C ARG A 304 -11.94 3.83 1.42
N TRP A 305 -10.93 4.58 0.99
CA TRP A 305 -11.05 5.42 -0.20
C TRP A 305 -9.93 5.20 -1.22
N LEU A 306 -10.30 5.43 -2.47
CA LEU A 306 -9.43 5.60 -3.62
C LEU A 306 -9.48 7.06 -4.09
N ILE A 307 -8.52 7.46 -4.91
CA ILE A 307 -8.32 8.86 -5.33
C ILE A 307 -8.62 9.00 -6.82
N LYS A 308 -9.38 10.03 -7.20
CA LYS A 308 -9.64 10.36 -8.61
C LYS A 308 -8.31 10.63 -9.32
N GLY A 309 -8.02 9.92 -10.40
CA GLY A 309 -6.76 10.06 -11.13
C GLY A 309 -5.57 9.37 -10.46
N ALA A 310 -5.81 8.46 -9.51
CA ALA A 310 -4.80 7.66 -8.80
C ALA A 310 -3.90 8.45 -7.83
N ALA A 311 -3.43 7.80 -6.77
CA ALA A 311 -2.60 8.40 -5.73
C ALA A 311 -1.24 8.87 -6.28
N GLY A 312 -0.69 8.17 -7.28
CA GLY A 312 0.60 8.45 -7.91
C GLY A 312 0.76 9.84 -8.54
N GLN A 313 -0.30 10.66 -8.57
CA GLN A 313 -0.26 12.04 -9.06
C GLN A 313 0.25 13.05 -8.03
N VAL A 314 0.07 12.78 -6.73
CA VAL A 314 0.37 13.74 -5.66
C VAL A 314 1.86 14.09 -5.57
N PRO A 315 2.83 13.17 -5.80
CA PRO A 315 4.24 13.52 -5.85
C PRO A 315 4.57 14.63 -6.85
N ALA A 316 3.92 14.67 -8.01
CA ALA A 316 4.13 15.74 -8.99
C ALA A 316 3.63 17.10 -8.48
N LEU A 317 2.53 17.12 -7.73
CA LEU A 317 1.98 18.34 -7.11
C LEU A 317 2.89 18.86 -5.99
N LEU A 318 3.42 17.96 -5.15
CA LEU A 318 4.40 18.30 -4.13
C LEU A 318 5.69 18.85 -4.75
N ALA A 319 6.20 18.23 -5.82
CA ALA A 319 7.37 18.71 -6.54
C ALA A 319 7.13 20.10 -7.15
N ALA A 320 5.97 20.33 -7.76
CA ALA A 320 5.62 21.64 -8.29
C ALA A 320 5.58 22.72 -7.19
N ASP A 321 5.09 22.40 -6.00
CA ASP A 321 5.14 23.31 -4.85
C ASP A 321 6.58 23.62 -4.42
N VAL A 322 7.46 22.61 -4.33
CA VAL A 322 8.88 22.79 -4.02
C VAL A 322 9.53 23.74 -5.02
N GLU A 323 9.30 23.53 -6.31
CA GLU A 323 9.88 24.36 -7.37
C GLU A 323 9.31 25.78 -7.39
N LYS A 324 8.02 25.94 -7.09
CA LYS A 324 7.36 27.23 -6.98
C LYS A 324 7.95 28.09 -5.86
N GLU A 325 8.33 27.46 -4.75
CA GLU A 325 9.02 28.11 -3.63
C GLU A 325 10.55 28.28 -3.88
N GLY A 326 11.04 27.93 -5.08
CA GLY A 326 12.43 28.14 -5.49
C GLY A 326 13.37 26.97 -5.19
N GLY A 327 12.85 25.82 -4.77
CA GLY A 327 13.62 24.59 -4.61
C GLY A 327 13.99 23.92 -5.93
N TRP A 328 14.92 22.97 -5.85
CA TRP A 328 15.34 22.13 -6.97
C TRP A 328 14.81 20.71 -6.80
N VAL A 329 14.32 20.11 -7.87
CA VAL A 329 14.00 18.68 -7.95
C VAL A 329 14.83 18.10 -9.09
N LEU A 330 15.80 17.26 -8.73
CA LEU A 330 16.83 16.72 -9.62
C LEU A 330 16.60 15.22 -9.78
N LEU A 331 16.16 14.82 -10.97
CA LEU A 331 15.99 13.43 -11.37
C LEU A 331 17.30 12.87 -11.96
N ASP A 332 17.36 11.55 -12.19
CA ASP A 332 18.52 10.85 -12.76
C ASP A 332 19.82 11.13 -12.01
N SER A 333 19.72 11.25 -10.68
CA SER A 333 20.78 11.75 -9.81
C SER A 333 21.02 10.80 -8.64
N PRO A 334 21.41 9.53 -8.85
CA PRO A 334 21.64 8.59 -7.76
C PRO A 334 22.78 9.07 -6.86
N VAL A 335 22.49 9.20 -5.56
CA VAL A 335 23.49 9.52 -4.53
C VAL A 335 24.30 8.28 -4.20
N HIS A 336 25.63 8.36 -4.26
CA HIS A 336 26.54 7.24 -3.94
C HIS A 336 27.48 7.52 -2.76
N LEU A 337 27.64 8.79 -2.36
CA LEU A 337 28.47 9.20 -1.23
C LEU A 337 27.87 10.41 -0.53
N ILE A 338 27.84 10.37 0.80
CA ILE A 338 27.55 11.50 1.67
C ILE A 338 28.75 11.70 2.59
N THR A 339 29.42 12.85 2.47
CA THR A 339 30.48 13.25 3.41
C THR A 339 29.91 14.25 4.41
N GLN A 340 30.42 14.25 5.65
CA GLN A 340 30.04 15.26 6.63
C GLN A 340 31.24 15.71 7.47
N HIS A 341 31.22 16.99 7.83
CA HIS A 341 32.23 17.65 8.65
C HIS A 341 31.54 18.66 9.58
N PRO A 342 32.25 19.27 10.56
CA PRO A 342 31.60 20.18 11.52
C PRO A 342 30.82 21.34 10.86
N GLY A 343 31.26 21.79 9.67
CA GLY A 343 30.66 22.89 8.91
C GLY A 343 29.50 22.52 7.97
N GLY A 344 29.21 21.25 7.72
CA GLY A 344 28.18 20.86 6.75
C GLY A 344 28.31 19.42 6.24
N VAL A 345 27.62 19.15 5.13
CA VAL A 345 27.62 17.88 4.40
C VAL A 345 27.87 18.13 2.93
N GLU A 346 28.41 17.14 2.23
CA GLU A 346 28.43 17.11 0.76
C GLU A 346 27.71 15.86 0.27
N VAL A 347 26.80 16.03 -0.67
CA VAL A 347 26.04 14.95 -1.29
C VAL A 347 26.53 14.78 -2.71
N HIS A 348 27.07 13.59 -3.01
CA HIS A 348 27.71 13.27 -4.29
C HIS A 348 26.82 12.35 -5.13
N THR A 349 26.59 12.77 -6.37
CA THR A 349 26.05 11.95 -7.45
C THR A 349 27.16 11.60 -8.43
N GLU A 350 26.84 10.92 -9.54
CA GLU A 350 27.84 10.68 -10.59
C GLU A 350 28.33 11.97 -11.26
N SER A 351 27.46 12.97 -11.39
CA SER A 351 27.74 14.20 -12.14
C SER A 351 27.97 15.43 -11.28
N ASP A 352 27.49 15.44 -10.04
CA ASP A 352 27.40 16.65 -9.23
C ASP A 352 27.81 16.41 -7.76
N VAL A 353 28.23 17.50 -7.13
CA VAL A 353 28.44 17.57 -5.68
C VAL A 353 27.68 18.78 -5.16
N ILE A 354 26.82 18.57 -4.17
CA ILE A 354 25.99 19.61 -3.57
C ILE A 354 26.39 19.75 -2.10
N SER A 355 26.91 20.92 -1.71
CA SER A 355 27.19 21.24 -0.31
C SER A 355 25.91 21.68 0.41
N ALA A 356 25.74 21.26 1.67
CA ALA A 356 24.60 21.69 2.49
C ALA A 356 24.89 21.74 3.99
N SER A 357 24.00 22.40 4.74
CA SER A 357 24.08 22.43 6.21
C SER A 357 23.59 21.13 6.86
N ALA A 358 22.66 20.44 6.18
CA ALA A 358 22.14 19.13 6.57
C ALA A 358 21.65 18.33 5.36
N VAL A 359 21.48 17.02 5.55
CA VAL A 359 20.83 16.13 4.57
C VAL A 359 19.72 15.32 5.23
N ILE A 360 18.57 15.23 4.58
CA ILE A 360 17.50 14.27 4.92
C ILE A 360 17.58 13.12 3.92
N VAL A 361 17.80 11.90 4.41
CA VAL A 361 17.76 10.68 3.59
C VAL A 361 16.37 10.07 3.75
N ALA A 362 15.54 10.17 2.71
CA ALA A 362 14.10 9.87 2.73
C ALA A 362 13.75 8.62 1.92
N MET A 363 14.38 7.48 2.25
CA MET A 363 14.27 6.22 1.52
C MET A 363 14.26 5.01 2.47
N PRO A 364 13.83 3.81 2.01
CA PRO A 364 13.83 2.60 2.83
C PRO A 364 15.20 2.31 3.50
N PRO A 365 15.24 1.93 4.78
CA PRO A 365 16.50 1.75 5.53
C PRO A 365 17.52 0.83 4.86
N HIS A 366 17.08 -0.28 4.25
CA HIS A 366 17.97 -1.21 3.56
C HIS A 366 18.69 -0.59 2.34
N LEU A 367 18.11 0.44 1.70
CA LEU A 367 18.77 1.17 0.61
C LEU A 367 19.73 2.23 1.12
N THR A 368 19.54 2.73 2.36
CA THR A 368 20.48 3.69 2.95
C THR A 368 21.88 3.09 3.12
N GLY A 369 21.97 1.77 3.37
CA GLY A 369 23.24 1.04 3.41
C GLY A 369 23.98 0.93 2.07
N ARG A 370 23.35 1.30 0.95
CA ARG A 370 24.00 1.35 -0.38
C ARG A 370 24.72 2.67 -0.66
N ILE A 371 24.50 3.68 0.18
CA ILE A 371 25.21 4.96 0.11
C ILE A 371 26.49 4.82 0.96
N ARG A 372 27.63 5.27 0.44
CA ARG A 372 28.85 5.37 1.26
C ARG A 372 28.77 6.61 2.15
N TYR A 373 29.26 6.50 3.37
CA TYR A 373 29.31 7.61 4.32
C TYR A 373 30.74 7.88 4.76
N ASP A 374 31.13 9.14 4.82
CA ASP A 374 32.43 9.58 5.33
C ASP A 374 32.29 10.74 6.35
N PRO A 375 32.62 10.54 7.63
CA PRO A 375 33.03 9.28 8.24
C PRO A 375 31.91 8.21 8.17
N PRO A 376 32.26 6.92 8.30
CA PRO A 376 31.27 5.84 8.33
C PRO A 376 30.19 6.08 9.40
N VAL A 377 28.96 5.67 9.11
CA VAL A 377 27.88 5.69 10.11
C VAL A 377 28.22 4.76 11.30
N PRO A 378 27.65 4.98 12.50
CA PRO A 378 27.91 4.13 13.65
C PRO A 378 27.65 2.64 13.35
N PRO A 379 28.44 1.70 13.90
CA PRO A 379 28.33 0.27 13.58
C PRO A 379 26.93 -0.32 13.76
N ALA A 380 26.18 0.12 14.77
CA ALA A 380 24.80 -0.33 14.98
C ALA A 380 23.89 0.02 13.81
N ARG A 381 24.07 1.20 13.21
CA ARG A 381 23.32 1.63 12.02
C ARG A 381 23.77 0.90 10.77
N ASP A 382 25.07 0.72 10.58
CA ASP A 382 25.60 -0.05 9.45
C ASP A 382 25.02 -1.48 9.45
N GLN A 383 25.10 -2.17 10.60
CA GLN A 383 24.55 -3.51 10.79
C GLN A 383 23.02 -3.59 10.63
N LEU A 384 22.28 -2.55 11.06
CA LEU A 384 20.83 -2.46 10.85
C LEU A 384 20.48 -2.51 9.36
N THR A 385 21.13 -1.69 8.53
CA THR A 385 20.80 -1.59 7.10
C THR A 385 21.05 -2.89 6.32
N GLN A 386 21.89 -3.79 6.85
CA GLN A 386 22.16 -5.11 6.25
C GLN A 386 21.16 -6.19 6.67
N ARG A 387 20.34 -5.95 7.70
CA ARG A 387 19.37 -6.92 8.25
C ARG A 387 17.93 -6.57 7.91
N VAL A 388 17.66 -5.29 7.76
CA VAL A 388 16.37 -4.80 7.27
C VAL A 388 16.29 -5.09 5.78
N PHE A 389 15.15 -5.61 5.32
CA PHE A 389 14.88 -5.86 3.89
C PHE A 389 13.44 -5.46 3.57
N MET A 390 13.03 -5.56 2.30
CA MET A 390 11.65 -5.36 1.88
C MET A 390 11.01 -6.70 1.54
N GLY A 391 9.72 -6.87 1.82
CA GLY A 391 8.96 -7.99 1.28
C GLY A 391 8.87 -7.92 -0.25
N SER A 392 8.73 -9.07 -0.90
CA SER A 392 8.54 -9.13 -2.36
C SER A 392 7.07 -9.22 -2.73
N ILE A 393 6.65 -8.37 -3.67
CA ILE A 393 5.27 -8.34 -4.15
C ILE A 393 5.19 -7.96 -5.62
N ILE A 394 4.27 -8.61 -6.32
CA ILE A 394 3.83 -8.22 -7.66
C ILE A 394 2.38 -7.81 -7.56
N LYS A 395 2.10 -6.56 -7.91
CA LYS A 395 0.73 -6.08 -8.03
C LYS A 395 0.22 -6.39 -9.43
N CYS A 396 -0.95 -7.00 -9.53
CA CYS A 396 -1.58 -7.37 -10.79
C CYS A 396 -2.95 -6.70 -10.88
N ILE A 397 -3.24 -6.04 -12.00
CA ILE A 397 -4.48 -5.31 -12.23
C ILE A 397 -5.09 -5.79 -13.55
N ALA A 398 -6.31 -6.32 -13.50
CA ALA A 398 -7.07 -6.73 -14.68
C ALA A 398 -8.25 -5.79 -14.90
N VAL A 399 -8.37 -5.28 -16.12
CA VAL A 399 -9.44 -4.36 -16.54
C VAL A 399 -10.36 -5.07 -17.49
N TYR A 400 -11.66 -4.83 -17.35
CA TYR A 400 -12.74 -5.40 -18.13
C TYR A 400 -13.73 -4.33 -18.58
N GLU A 401 -14.53 -4.66 -19.59
CA GLU A 401 -15.56 -3.76 -20.12
C GLU A 401 -16.64 -3.39 -19.09
N GLU A 402 -16.96 -4.26 -18.13
CA GLU A 402 -17.92 -3.99 -17.06
C GLU A 402 -17.62 -4.81 -15.79
N PRO A 403 -18.06 -4.36 -14.59
CA PRO A 403 -17.84 -5.07 -13.33
C PRO A 403 -18.97 -6.07 -13.05
N TRP A 404 -19.10 -7.13 -13.86
CA TRP A 404 -20.22 -8.08 -13.77
C TRP A 404 -20.29 -8.84 -12.43
N TRP A 405 -19.17 -8.91 -11.69
CA TRP A 405 -19.12 -9.51 -10.35
C TRP A 405 -19.95 -8.75 -9.32
N ARG A 406 -20.40 -7.52 -9.63
CA ARG A 406 -21.33 -6.75 -8.80
C ARG A 406 -22.78 -7.22 -8.90
N VAL A 407 -23.08 -8.20 -9.76
CA VAL A 407 -24.41 -8.76 -9.95
C VAL A 407 -24.59 -10.02 -9.10
N ASP A 408 -25.81 -10.22 -8.58
CA ASP A 408 -26.18 -11.23 -7.57
C ASP A 408 -25.57 -12.65 -7.79
N PRO A 409 -24.80 -13.18 -6.81
CA PRO A 409 -24.36 -12.51 -5.59
C PRO A 409 -23.21 -11.52 -5.86
N ALA A 410 -23.48 -10.23 -5.57
CA ALA A 410 -22.50 -9.16 -5.72
C ALA A 410 -21.27 -9.43 -4.85
N THR A 411 -20.13 -9.67 -5.49
CA THR A 411 -18.85 -10.00 -4.84
C THR A 411 -17.85 -8.89 -5.13
N ASN A 412 -17.53 -8.10 -4.11
CA ASN A 412 -16.60 -6.97 -4.26
C ASN A 412 -15.19 -7.26 -3.71
N MET A 413 -15.06 -8.40 -3.02
CA MET A 413 -13.78 -8.93 -2.59
C MET A 413 -13.80 -10.46 -2.54
N SER A 414 -12.69 -11.07 -2.93
CA SER A 414 -12.51 -12.52 -2.89
C SER A 414 -11.19 -12.90 -2.25
N PHE A 415 -11.23 -13.89 -1.35
CA PHE A 415 -10.04 -14.52 -0.80
C PHE A 415 -9.87 -15.93 -1.33
N ALA A 416 -8.66 -16.24 -1.82
CA ALA A 416 -8.28 -17.56 -2.29
C ALA A 416 -7.31 -18.22 -1.31
N PHE A 417 -7.84 -19.18 -0.56
CA PHE A 417 -7.08 -20.03 0.37
C PHE A 417 -6.77 -21.42 -0.23
N ASP A 418 -6.86 -21.53 -1.55
CA ASP A 418 -6.82 -22.79 -2.30
C ASP A 418 -5.44 -23.00 -2.93
N PRO A 419 -4.74 -24.12 -2.63
CA PRO A 419 -3.49 -24.48 -3.30
C PRO A 419 -3.58 -24.49 -4.83
N ALA A 420 -4.75 -24.78 -5.39
CA ALA A 420 -4.95 -24.76 -6.83
C ALA A 420 -4.82 -23.35 -7.44
N SER A 421 -4.85 -22.29 -6.64
CA SER A 421 -4.58 -20.92 -7.10
C SER A 421 -3.09 -20.62 -7.19
N HIS A 422 -2.23 -21.57 -6.78
CA HIS A 422 -0.76 -21.49 -6.88
C HIS A 422 -0.18 -20.19 -6.30
N GLY A 423 -0.83 -19.62 -5.28
CA GLY A 423 -0.48 -18.29 -4.72
C GLY A 423 -0.56 -17.10 -5.68
N ALA A 424 -1.08 -17.30 -6.91
CA ALA A 424 -1.24 -16.24 -7.91
C ALA A 424 -2.30 -15.19 -7.51
N MET A 425 -3.12 -15.52 -6.52
CA MET A 425 -4.08 -14.61 -5.91
C MET A 425 -4.29 -15.04 -4.47
N ARG A 426 -3.99 -14.17 -3.51
CA ARG A 426 -4.40 -14.31 -2.10
C ARG A 426 -5.72 -13.59 -1.86
N VAL A 427 -5.80 -12.36 -2.34
CA VAL A 427 -6.95 -11.47 -2.22
C VAL A 427 -7.17 -10.73 -3.53
N ALA A 428 -8.42 -10.55 -3.93
CA ALA A 428 -8.82 -9.73 -5.07
C ALA A 428 -9.73 -8.59 -4.61
N PHE A 429 -9.37 -7.36 -4.97
CA PHE A 429 -10.11 -6.14 -4.67
C PHE A 429 -10.80 -5.59 -5.91
N ASP A 430 -12.09 -5.26 -5.80
CA ASP A 430 -12.75 -4.37 -6.75
C ASP A 430 -12.28 -2.93 -6.53
N ILE A 431 -11.49 -2.41 -7.47
CA ILE A 431 -10.94 -1.05 -7.47
C ILE A 431 -11.53 -0.19 -8.58
N THR A 432 -12.66 -0.62 -9.14
CA THR A 432 -13.30 0.05 -10.28
C THR A 432 -13.67 1.49 -9.92
N PRO A 433 -13.22 2.49 -10.71
CA PRO A 433 -13.65 3.87 -10.51
C PRO A 433 -15.14 4.02 -10.85
N PRO A 434 -15.90 4.84 -10.12
CA PRO A 434 -17.22 5.29 -10.56
C PRO A 434 -17.17 6.00 -11.93
N GLU A 435 -18.27 6.02 -12.66
CA GLU A 435 -18.34 6.61 -14.01
C GLU A 435 -17.93 8.10 -14.01
N ASP A 436 -18.40 8.86 -13.02
CA ASP A 436 -18.07 10.28 -12.79
C ASP A 436 -16.63 10.52 -12.31
N PHE A 437 -15.92 9.44 -11.97
CA PHE A 437 -14.50 9.43 -11.59
C PHE A 437 -13.59 8.87 -12.70
N GLY A 438 -14.11 8.75 -13.93
CA GLY A 438 -13.35 8.27 -15.08
C GLY A 438 -13.47 6.76 -15.30
N GLY A 439 -14.36 6.08 -14.59
CA GLY A 439 -14.54 4.63 -14.70
C GLY A 439 -15.04 4.17 -16.06
N GLY A 440 -15.74 5.03 -16.81
CA GLY A 440 -16.19 4.72 -18.19
C GLY A 440 -17.04 3.45 -18.32
N GLY A 441 -17.66 3.00 -17.23
CA GLY A 441 -18.40 1.72 -17.15
C GLY A 441 -17.54 0.47 -16.96
N SER A 442 -16.21 0.61 -16.90
CA SER A 442 -15.25 -0.49 -16.76
C SER A 442 -15.44 -1.31 -15.48
N GLY A 443 -14.86 -2.51 -15.44
CA GLY A 443 -14.60 -3.24 -14.20
C GLY A 443 -13.11 -3.41 -13.98
N VAL A 444 -12.61 -3.15 -12.77
CA VAL A 444 -11.18 -3.24 -12.45
C VAL A 444 -10.96 -4.07 -11.19
N LEU A 445 -10.17 -5.13 -11.31
CA LEU A 445 -9.75 -5.99 -10.21
C LEU A 445 -8.26 -5.87 -9.98
N ALA A 446 -7.86 -5.71 -8.72
CA ALA A 446 -6.46 -5.77 -8.30
C ALA A 446 -6.21 -6.99 -7.40
N THR A 447 -5.05 -7.61 -7.56
CA THR A 447 -4.55 -8.66 -6.66
C THR A 447 -3.04 -8.54 -6.49
N PHE A 448 -2.50 -9.37 -5.62
CA PHE A 448 -1.11 -9.40 -5.24
C PHE A 448 -0.58 -10.83 -5.29
N VAL A 449 0.58 -11.00 -5.93
CA VAL A 449 1.42 -12.19 -5.83
C VAL A 449 2.50 -11.90 -4.79
N THR A 450 2.62 -12.77 -3.79
CA THR A 450 3.55 -12.61 -2.66
C THR A 450 4.50 -13.81 -2.55
N GLU A 451 5.46 -13.73 -1.62
CA GLU A 451 6.49 -14.77 -1.41
C GLU A 451 5.94 -16.10 -0.88
N THR A 452 4.63 -16.23 -0.63
CA THR A 452 3.96 -17.54 -0.50
C THR A 452 4.18 -18.46 -1.69
N SER A 453 4.35 -17.89 -2.89
CA SER A 453 4.63 -18.62 -4.12
C SER A 453 5.82 -17.98 -4.84
N PRO A 454 7.05 -18.17 -4.30
CA PRO A 454 8.24 -17.50 -4.80
C PRO A 454 8.58 -17.92 -6.24
N GLU A 455 8.18 -19.12 -6.66
CA GLU A 455 8.32 -19.60 -8.03
C GLU A 455 7.64 -18.68 -9.04
N LEU A 456 6.56 -18.00 -8.65
CA LEU A 456 5.86 -17.10 -9.54
C LEU A 456 6.78 -15.96 -9.96
N PHE A 457 7.58 -15.37 -9.08
CA PHE A 457 8.47 -14.23 -9.40
C PHE A 457 9.44 -14.49 -10.56
N TYR A 458 9.74 -15.75 -10.87
CA TYR A 458 10.62 -16.14 -11.97
C TYR A 458 9.92 -16.44 -13.30
N LEU A 459 8.58 -16.48 -13.29
CA LEU A 459 7.80 -16.64 -14.51
C LEU A 459 7.87 -15.40 -15.39
N THR A 460 7.63 -15.58 -16.68
CA THR A 460 7.37 -14.47 -17.57
C THR A 460 6.09 -13.73 -17.16
N GLU A 461 6.00 -12.47 -17.57
CA GLU A 461 4.81 -11.65 -17.41
C GLU A 461 3.52 -12.31 -17.93
N GLU A 462 3.61 -13.02 -19.05
CA GLU A 462 2.47 -13.71 -19.68
C GLU A 462 2.04 -14.96 -18.90
N GLU A 463 2.98 -15.81 -18.48
CA GLU A 463 2.68 -17.00 -17.69
C GLU A 463 2.04 -16.62 -16.34
N ARG A 464 2.56 -15.58 -15.69
CA ARG A 464 2.00 -15.06 -14.44
C ARG A 464 0.61 -14.49 -14.63
N ARG A 465 0.39 -13.70 -15.70
CA ARG A 465 -0.93 -13.18 -16.08
C ARG A 465 -1.93 -14.33 -16.18
N ASP A 466 -1.60 -15.37 -16.92
CA ASP A 466 -2.52 -16.48 -17.16
C ASP A 466 -2.90 -17.21 -15.86
N LEU A 467 -1.97 -17.37 -14.92
CA LEU A 467 -2.24 -17.94 -13.60
C LEU A 467 -3.14 -17.03 -12.74
N VAL A 468 -2.89 -15.72 -12.75
CA VAL A 468 -3.74 -14.73 -12.06
C VAL A 468 -5.18 -14.76 -12.61
N LEU A 469 -5.33 -14.76 -13.93
CA LEU A 469 -6.65 -14.79 -14.57
C LEU A 469 -7.37 -16.12 -14.32
N GLN A 470 -6.66 -17.24 -14.30
CA GLN A 470 -7.21 -18.53 -13.88
C GLN A 470 -7.68 -18.49 -12.43
N ALA A 471 -6.95 -17.83 -11.53
CA ALA A 471 -7.38 -17.64 -10.15
C ALA A 471 -8.64 -16.76 -10.06
N PHE A 472 -8.71 -15.65 -10.80
CA PHE A 472 -9.93 -14.84 -10.90
C PHE A 472 -11.13 -15.63 -11.44
N ALA A 473 -10.93 -16.47 -12.45
CA ALA A 473 -12.01 -17.24 -13.07
C ALA A 473 -12.70 -18.22 -12.12
N LYS A 474 -12.04 -18.62 -11.03
CA LYS A 474 -12.65 -19.46 -9.99
C LYS A 474 -13.71 -18.73 -9.17
N PHE A 475 -13.63 -17.40 -9.09
CA PHE A 475 -14.56 -16.58 -8.32
C PHE A 475 -15.55 -15.86 -9.24
N TYR A 476 -15.06 -15.34 -10.36
CA TYR A 476 -15.82 -14.47 -11.25
C TYR A 476 -16.23 -15.14 -12.57
N GLY A 477 -15.98 -16.45 -12.70
CA GLY A 477 -16.32 -17.26 -13.87
C GLY A 477 -15.38 -17.05 -15.07
N SER A 478 -15.61 -17.80 -16.15
CA SER A 478 -14.76 -17.82 -17.35
C SER A 478 -14.62 -16.48 -18.08
N ARG A 479 -15.44 -15.49 -17.74
CA ARG A 479 -15.29 -14.12 -18.25
C ARG A 479 -14.02 -13.44 -17.73
N ALA A 480 -13.57 -13.78 -16.53
CA ALA A 480 -12.32 -13.25 -15.96
C ALA A 480 -11.06 -13.69 -16.72
N LEU A 481 -11.15 -14.71 -17.59
CA LEU A 481 -10.03 -15.12 -18.46
C LEU A 481 -9.78 -14.15 -19.62
N ARG A 482 -10.65 -13.14 -19.81
CA ARG A 482 -10.65 -12.25 -20.97
C ARG A 482 -10.64 -10.79 -20.53
N PRO A 483 -9.57 -10.31 -19.89
CA PRO A 483 -9.43 -8.89 -19.59
C PRO A 483 -9.21 -8.10 -20.88
N THR A 484 -9.68 -6.87 -20.87
CA THR A 484 -9.43 -5.86 -21.91
C THR A 484 -8.01 -5.30 -21.79
N ALA A 485 -7.47 -5.20 -20.57
CA ALA A 485 -6.09 -4.85 -20.30
C ALA A 485 -5.61 -5.54 -19.02
N PHE A 486 -4.30 -5.78 -18.92
CA PHE A 486 -3.67 -6.35 -17.73
C PHE A 486 -2.35 -5.61 -17.47
N VAL A 487 -2.21 -5.06 -16.27
CA VAL A 487 -1.02 -4.34 -15.81
C VAL A 487 -0.41 -5.12 -14.67
N GLN A 488 0.92 -5.23 -14.63
CA GLN A 488 1.61 -5.80 -13.49
C GLN A 488 2.87 -5.03 -13.14
N LYS A 489 3.15 -4.92 -11.85
CA LYS A 489 4.38 -4.33 -11.33
C LYS A 489 5.06 -5.24 -10.35
N ASN A 490 6.21 -5.80 -10.75
CA ASN A 490 7.11 -6.47 -9.83
C ASN A 490 7.95 -5.42 -9.08
N TRP A 491 7.65 -5.23 -7.79
CA TRP A 491 8.37 -4.25 -6.97
C TRP A 491 9.72 -4.76 -6.46
N ALA A 492 9.93 -6.09 -6.45
CA ALA A 492 11.20 -6.69 -6.04
C ALA A 492 12.34 -6.44 -7.05
N GLU A 493 12.01 -6.20 -8.32
CA GLU A 493 12.98 -5.90 -9.38
C GLU A 493 13.41 -4.43 -9.41
N ASP A 494 12.72 -3.52 -8.69
CA ASP A 494 13.07 -2.10 -8.71
C ASP A 494 14.32 -1.84 -7.84
N PRO A 495 15.48 -1.46 -8.43
CA PRO A 495 16.76 -1.36 -7.72
C PRO A 495 16.80 -0.24 -6.67
N TYR A 496 15.88 0.72 -6.76
CA TYR A 496 15.77 1.86 -5.86
C TYR A 496 14.52 1.78 -4.96
N THR A 497 13.88 0.61 -4.90
CA THR A 497 12.86 0.29 -3.89
C THR A 497 13.16 -1.04 -3.19
N GLY A 498 13.54 -2.09 -3.93
CA GLY A 498 13.93 -3.40 -3.38
C GLY A 498 12.77 -4.32 -2.97
N GLY A 499 11.51 -3.88 -3.10
CA GLY A 499 10.31 -4.62 -2.70
C GLY A 499 9.16 -3.70 -2.29
N ALA A 500 8.09 -4.22 -1.70
CA ALA A 500 6.95 -3.44 -1.21
C ALA A 500 6.09 -4.27 -0.23
N TYR A 501 5.25 -3.65 0.62
CA TYR A 501 5.00 -2.21 0.73
C TYR A 501 5.94 -1.49 1.71
N SER A 502 6.44 -2.16 2.75
CA SER A 502 7.30 -1.57 3.80
C SER A 502 8.50 -2.47 4.13
N SER A 503 9.47 -1.93 4.87
CA SER A 503 10.61 -2.70 5.34
C SER A 503 10.25 -3.62 6.50
N VAL A 504 10.88 -4.79 6.52
CA VAL A 504 10.69 -5.89 7.46
C VAL A 504 11.86 -5.96 8.45
N MET A 505 11.53 -6.20 9.71
CA MET A 505 12.53 -6.54 10.74
C MET A 505 12.50 -8.04 11.00
N PRO A 506 13.57 -8.77 10.63
CA PRO A 506 13.73 -10.17 10.99
C PRO A 506 14.18 -10.33 12.45
N LEU A 507 14.35 -11.58 12.85
CA LEU A 507 14.68 -11.98 14.22
C LEU A 507 15.86 -11.20 14.82
N GLY A 508 15.71 -10.79 16.08
CA GLY A 508 16.71 -10.09 16.88
C GLY A 508 17.11 -8.70 16.38
N THR A 509 16.49 -8.18 15.32
CA THR A 509 16.91 -6.91 14.70
C THR A 509 16.46 -5.70 15.52
N TRP A 510 15.24 -5.73 16.09
CA TRP A 510 14.77 -4.64 16.93
C TRP A 510 15.59 -4.54 18.20
N THR A 511 15.76 -5.64 18.93
CA THR A 511 16.47 -5.63 20.22
C THR A 511 17.95 -5.34 20.08
N SER A 512 18.58 -5.75 18.97
CA SER A 512 19.99 -5.49 18.72
C SER A 512 20.29 -4.09 18.19
N PHE A 513 19.41 -3.53 17.33
CA PHE A 513 19.74 -2.33 16.53
C PHE A 513 18.65 -1.26 16.50
N GLY A 514 17.53 -1.45 17.20
CA GLY A 514 16.37 -0.55 17.16
C GLY A 514 16.70 0.89 17.53
N GLU A 515 17.61 1.13 18.47
CA GLU A 515 18.06 2.49 18.84
C GLU A 515 18.69 3.28 17.68
N ALA A 516 19.21 2.59 16.66
CA ALA A 516 19.83 3.19 15.49
C ALA A 516 18.83 3.47 14.35
N TRP A 517 17.55 3.10 14.52
CA TRP A 517 16.51 3.14 13.48
C TRP A 517 16.30 4.52 12.87
N ASP A 518 15.95 5.50 13.70
CA ASP A 518 15.61 6.86 13.29
C ASP A 518 16.54 7.93 13.88
N LYS A 519 17.54 7.53 14.68
CA LYS A 519 18.48 8.44 15.34
C LYS A 519 19.38 9.17 14.32
N PRO A 520 19.39 10.51 14.29
CA PRO A 520 20.28 11.27 13.42
C PRO A 520 21.76 10.94 13.65
N VAL A 521 22.55 11.00 12.57
CA VAL A 521 24.01 10.78 12.61
C VAL A 521 24.70 12.07 12.19
N GLY A 522 25.06 12.90 13.18
CA GLY A 522 25.59 14.23 12.91
C GLY A 522 24.57 15.09 12.16
N ARG A 523 24.89 15.47 10.93
CA ARG A 523 24.05 16.31 10.06
C ARG A 523 23.19 15.50 9.08
N ILE A 524 23.11 14.18 9.28
CA ILE A 524 22.31 13.25 8.48
C ILE A 524 21.05 12.86 9.27
N PHE A 525 19.90 13.19 8.70
CA PHE A 525 18.58 12.93 9.27
C PHE A 525 17.84 11.90 8.43
N TRP A 526 16.98 11.10 9.07
CA TRP A 526 16.32 9.96 8.45
C TRP A 526 14.83 10.22 8.31
N ALA A 527 14.32 10.04 7.10
CA ALA A 527 12.90 10.05 6.79
C ALA A 527 12.57 8.81 5.94
N GLY A 528 11.30 8.65 5.58
CA GLY A 528 10.77 7.43 4.98
C GLY A 528 9.71 6.82 5.90
N THR A 529 8.67 6.25 5.29
CA THR A 529 7.48 5.81 6.04
C THR A 529 7.81 4.83 7.17
N GLU A 530 8.87 4.04 7.02
CA GLU A 530 9.40 3.08 7.98
C GLU A 530 9.69 3.68 9.37
N VAL A 531 10.26 4.89 9.42
CA VAL A 531 10.62 5.53 10.69
C VAL A 531 9.45 6.22 11.37
N SER A 532 8.26 6.19 10.77
CA SER A 532 7.07 6.77 11.38
C SER A 532 6.56 5.91 12.55
N THR A 533 6.08 6.58 13.60
CA THR A 533 5.31 5.97 14.69
C THR A 533 3.80 5.92 14.41
N ARG A 534 3.36 6.49 13.29
CA ARG A 534 1.97 6.47 12.84
C ARG A 534 1.92 6.00 11.39
N TRP A 535 1.14 4.96 11.10
CA TRP A 535 0.96 4.44 9.75
C TRP A 535 2.27 4.12 8.98
N PRO A 536 3.26 3.44 9.59
CA PRO A 536 4.46 3.00 8.90
C PRO A 536 4.12 2.06 7.74
N GLY A 537 4.64 2.36 6.54
CA GLY A 537 4.32 1.65 5.30
C GLY A 537 3.27 2.36 4.42
N PHE A 538 2.60 3.40 4.92
CA PHE A 538 1.56 4.14 4.21
C PHE A 538 2.00 5.57 3.85
N TYR A 539 1.16 6.27 3.07
CA TYR A 539 1.31 7.69 2.75
C TYR A 539 1.41 8.55 4.01
N GLU A 540 0.52 8.33 4.97
CA GLU A 540 0.51 9.05 6.25
C GLU A 540 1.84 8.91 6.99
N GLY A 541 2.41 7.71 7.08
CA GLY A 541 3.72 7.51 7.68
C GLY A 541 4.85 8.20 6.92
N ALA A 542 4.75 8.30 5.59
CA ALA A 542 5.72 9.05 4.80
C ALA A 542 5.67 10.55 5.13
N LEU A 543 4.48 11.13 5.30
CA LEU A 543 4.32 12.55 5.65
C LEU A 543 4.74 12.83 7.10
N HIS A 544 4.37 11.96 8.06
CA HIS A 544 4.78 12.06 9.46
C HIS A 544 6.29 11.99 9.64
N SER A 545 6.94 11.00 9.02
CA SER A 545 8.41 10.88 9.06
C SER A 545 9.10 12.10 8.44
N GLY A 546 8.54 12.64 7.35
CA GLY A 546 9.06 13.86 6.74
C GLY A 546 8.93 15.06 7.67
N ALA A 547 7.76 15.26 8.28
CA ALA A 547 7.55 16.33 9.27
C ALA A 547 8.52 16.25 10.46
N LYS A 548 8.75 15.03 10.98
CA LYS A 548 9.71 14.79 12.06
C LYS A 548 11.13 15.19 11.64
N ALA A 549 11.60 14.70 10.48
CA ALA A 549 12.94 15.01 9.99
C ALA A 549 13.14 16.52 9.75
N VAL A 550 12.10 17.20 9.25
CA VAL A 550 12.11 18.66 9.11
C VAL A 550 12.26 19.36 10.47
N ALA A 551 11.51 18.93 11.50
CA ALA A 551 11.64 19.50 12.84
C ALA A 551 13.04 19.29 13.43
N ASP A 552 13.63 18.10 13.23
CA ASP A 552 14.99 17.78 13.66
C ASP A 552 16.04 18.66 12.93
N VAL A 553 15.90 18.85 11.62
CA VAL A 553 16.76 19.75 10.83
C VAL A 553 16.63 21.20 11.29
N MET A 554 15.41 21.72 11.48
CA MET A 554 15.21 23.11 11.92
C MET A 554 15.80 23.36 13.31
N LYS A 555 15.81 22.35 14.18
CA LYS A 555 16.44 22.42 15.49
C LYS A 555 17.96 22.49 15.42
N GLU A 556 18.58 21.73 14.51
CA GLU A 556 20.03 21.63 14.38
C GLU A 556 20.64 22.75 13.53
N VAL A 557 20.03 23.08 12.38
CA VAL A 557 20.54 24.08 11.43
C VAL A 557 20.13 25.50 11.84
N GLY A 558 19.05 25.65 12.62
CA GLY A 558 18.47 26.94 12.97
C GLY A 558 17.72 27.59 11.80
N ARG A 559 17.00 28.69 12.07
CA ARG A 559 16.27 29.43 11.03
C ARG A 559 17.22 30.00 9.98
N PRO A 560 16.82 30.08 8.69
CA PRO A 560 17.62 30.73 7.67
C PRO A 560 17.93 32.17 8.12
N THR A 561 19.20 32.50 8.32
CA THR A 561 19.62 33.86 8.66
C THR A 561 19.60 34.72 7.40
N GLY A 562 18.42 35.11 6.93
CA GLY A 562 18.08 36.32 6.16
C GLY A 562 18.85 36.73 4.89
N ASP A 563 19.99 36.13 4.56
CA ASP A 563 20.88 36.58 3.49
C ASP A 563 20.66 35.85 2.17
N TYR A 564 19.88 34.77 2.16
CA TYR A 564 19.28 34.22 0.95
C TYR A 564 17.88 34.84 0.75
N LYS A 565 17.83 35.98 0.07
CA LYS A 565 16.59 36.69 -0.28
C LYS A 565 15.77 35.92 -1.32
N GLY A 566 14.79 35.15 -0.85
CA GLY A 566 13.59 34.74 -1.58
C GLY A 566 12.39 34.86 -0.64
N ARG A 567 11.46 35.75 -0.94
CA ARG A 567 10.39 36.20 -0.02
C ARG A 567 9.34 35.11 0.21
N ALA A 568 9.11 34.69 1.45
CA ALA A 568 7.79 34.43 2.06
C ALA A 568 7.92 33.74 3.44
N ALA A 569 8.42 34.45 4.45
CA ALA A 569 8.34 33.98 5.84
C ALA A 569 7.49 34.97 6.63
N ASP A 570 6.19 34.69 6.76
CA ASP A 570 5.31 35.19 7.84
C ASP A 570 3.89 34.59 7.71
N HIS A 571 3.69 33.30 8.05
CA HIS A 571 2.32 32.84 8.35
C HIS A 571 2.09 31.68 9.33
N TYR A 572 3.10 30.95 9.82
CA TYR A 572 2.83 29.71 10.59
C TYR A 572 3.02 29.76 12.12
N ALA A 573 3.11 30.94 12.73
CA ALA A 573 3.29 31.07 14.19
C ALA A 573 1.99 31.30 15.01
N LYS A 574 0.79 31.12 14.42
CA LYS A 574 -0.47 31.32 15.16
C LYS A 574 -1.50 30.25 14.84
N ARG A 575 -1.34 29.05 15.40
CA ARG A 575 -2.40 28.07 15.72
C ARG A 575 -1.78 26.93 16.54
N GLY A 576 -1.53 27.23 17.80
CA GLY A 576 -1.11 26.28 18.83
C GLY A 576 -1.43 26.93 20.17
N GLY A 577 -2.62 26.66 20.70
CA GLY A 577 -3.12 27.30 21.90
C GLY A 577 -4.53 26.81 22.26
N SER A 578 -4.58 25.58 22.77
CA SER A 578 -5.51 24.98 23.76
C SER A 578 -5.76 23.52 23.43
#